data_AF-K9WRD1-F1
#
_entry.id   AF-K9WRD1-F1
#
_cell.length_a   1.000
_cell.length_b   1.000
_cell.length_c   1.000
_cell.angle_alpha   90.00
_cell.angle_beta   90.00
_cell.angle_gamma   90.00
#
_symmetry.space_group_name_H-M   'P 1'
#
loop_
_entity.id
_entity.type
_entity.pdbx_description
1 polymer ?
#
loop_
_entity_poly.entity_id
_entity_poly.type
_entity_poly.pdbx_seq_one_letter_code
_entity_poly.pdbx_strand_id
1 'polypeptide(L)' 'MIIPQVLERGDQYFRELWKSLAVSDRNFLKRLIYGETPTQQDKGVVKRLVRKEILNPEANAFQVPLVQKFVELLLEEE' A
#
# COMPACT_ATOMS: atom_id res chain seq x y z
N MET A 1 -4.58 17.09 16.00
CA MET A 1 -3.85 15.86 15.65
C MET A 1 -2.85 16.26 14.56
N ILE A 2 -1.56 16.27 14.85
CA ILE A 2 -0.52 16.70 13.89
C ILE A 2 -0.16 15.51 13.02
N ILE A 3 -0.66 15.52 11.78
CA ILE A 3 -0.16 14.66 10.71
C ILE A 3 1.28 15.16 10.44
N PRO A 4 2.34 14.35 10.64
CA PRO A 4 3.70 14.85 10.54
C PRO A 4 3.96 15.37 9.12
N GLN A 5 4.59 16.54 8.98
CA GLN A 5 4.93 17.22 7.70
C GLN A 5 5.62 16.33 6.64
N VAL A 6 6.16 15.18 7.05
CA VAL A 6 6.66 14.12 6.16
C VAL A 6 5.55 13.53 5.29
N LEU A 7 4.33 13.40 5.82
CA LEU A 7 3.16 13.02 5.04
C LEU A 7 2.82 14.13 4.03
N GLU A 8 2.84 15.43 4.36
CA GLU A 8 2.51 16.48 3.39
C GLU A 8 3.42 16.51 2.15
N ARG A 9 4.74 16.31 2.30
CA ARG A 9 5.65 16.17 1.13
C ARG A 9 5.59 14.78 0.50
N GLY A 10 5.41 13.74 1.31
CA GLY A 10 5.27 12.36 0.86
C GLY A 10 3.94 12.13 0.13
N ASP A 11 2.92 12.94 0.39
CA ASP A 11 1.55 12.75 -0.08
C ASP A 11 1.50 12.77 -1.60
N GLN A 12 2.20 13.73 -2.21
CA GLN A 12 2.31 13.79 -3.65
C GLN A 12 3.02 12.55 -4.22
N TYR A 13 4.12 12.12 -3.60
CA TYR A 13 4.81 10.90 -4.02
C TYR A 13 3.93 9.64 -3.87
N PHE A 14 3.22 9.49 -2.75
CA PHE A 14 2.34 8.35 -2.50
C PHE A 14 1.10 8.38 -3.38
N ARG A 15 0.54 9.56 -3.68
CA ARG A 15 -0.55 9.70 -4.65
C ARG A 15 -0.11 9.31 -6.06
N GLU A 16 1.07 9.74 -6.50
CA GLU A 16 1.60 9.36 -7.80
C GLU A 16 1.94 7.85 -7.85
N LEU A 17 2.53 7.32 -6.78
CA LEU A 17 2.74 5.88 -6.60
C LEU A 17 1.40 5.13 -6.71
N TRP A 18 0.38 5.55 -5.97
CA TRP A 18 -0.95 4.94 -5.93
C TRP A 18 -1.67 4.99 -7.28
N LYS A 19 -1.55 6.10 -8.01
CA LYS A 19 -2.07 6.23 -9.39
C LYS A 19 -1.34 5.29 -10.35
N SER A 20 -0.04 5.07 -10.14
CA SER A 20 0.78 4.16 -10.96
C SER A 20 0.48 2.67 -10.74
N LEU A 21 -0.25 2.33 -9.67
CA LEU A 21 -0.63 0.95 -9.36
C LEU A 21 -1.82 0.50 -10.21
N ALA A 22 -1.76 -0.77 -10.63
CA ALA A 22 -2.91 -1.41 -11.24
C ALA A 22 -4.06 -1.53 -10.24
N VAL A 23 -5.30 -1.58 -10.73
CA VAL A 23 -6.50 -1.76 -9.89
C VAL A 23 -6.40 -3.01 -9.02
N SER A 24 -5.87 -4.12 -9.58
CA SER A 24 -5.63 -5.35 -8.82
C SER A 24 -4.66 -5.16 -7.65
N ASP A 25 -3.65 -4.31 -7.83
CA ASP A 25 -2.62 -4.06 -6.83
C ASP A 25 -3.20 -3.20 -5.70
N ARG A 26 -3.97 -2.16 -6.04
CA ARG A 26 -4.69 -1.34 -5.07
C ARG A 26 -5.71 -2.15 -4.27
N ASN A 27 -6.51 -2.98 -4.94
CA ASN A 27 -7.51 -3.82 -4.28
C ASN A 27 -6.86 -4.80 -3.30
N PHE A 28 -5.70 -5.37 -3.68
CA PHE A 28 -4.94 -6.23 -2.80
C PHE A 28 -4.39 -5.48 -1.58
N LEU A 29 -3.83 -4.28 -1.76
CA LEU A 29 -3.34 -3.45 -0.65
C LEU A 29 -4.48 -3.08 0.32
N LYS A 30 -5.67 -2.73 -0.19
CA LYS A 30 -6.86 -2.49 0.64
C LYS A 30 -7.24 -3.73 1.46
N ARG A 31 -7.34 -4.90 0.82
CA ARG A 31 -7.61 -6.19 1.49
C ARG A 31 -6.58 -6.51 2.58
N LEU A 32 -5.31 -6.20 2.32
CA LEU A 32 -4.23 -6.40 3.29
C LEU A 32 -4.39 -5.52 4.54
N ILE A 33 -4.87 -4.27 4.40
CA ILE A 33 -5.20 -3.40 5.56
C ILE A 33 -6.31 -4.01 6.42
N TYR A 34 -7.32 -4.64 5.81
CA TYR A 34 -8.38 -5.34 6.53
C TYR A 34 -7.93 -6.68 7.15
N GLY A 35 -6.65 -7.04 7.07
CA GLY A 35 -6.09 -8.25 7.65
C GLY A 35 -6.34 -9.51 6.83
N GLU A 36 -6.77 -9.38 5.57
CA GLU A 36 -6.86 -10.53 4.68
C GLU A 36 -5.48 -11.11 4.38
N THR A 37 -5.39 -12.44 4.39
CA THR A 37 -4.14 -13.14 4.06
C THR A 37 -3.99 -13.31 2.55
N PRO A 38 -2.77 -13.16 2.00
CA PRO A 38 -2.54 -13.35 0.57
C PRO A 38 -2.84 -14.78 0.13
N THR A 39 -3.56 -14.94 -0.97
CA THR A 39 -3.87 -16.25 -1.56
C THR A 39 -2.87 -16.62 -2.67
N GLN A 40 -2.91 -17.87 -3.14
CA GLN A 40 -2.09 -18.31 -4.29
C GLN A 40 -2.38 -17.51 -5.57
N GLN A 41 -3.59 -16.99 -5.72
CA GLN A 41 -3.98 -16.15 -6.86
C GLN A 41 -3.33 -14.76 -6.80
N ASP A 42 -3.02 -14.28 -5.60
CA ASP A 42 -2.38 -12.98 -5.39
C ASP A 42 -0.87 -13.01 -5.61
N LYS A 43 -0.25 -14.18 -5.82
CA LYS A 43 1.21 -14.33 -5.96
C LYS A 43 1.81 -13.41 -7.03
N GLY A 44 1.09 -13.21 -8.14
CA GLY A 44 1.50 -12.27 -9.19
C GLY A 44 1.47 -10.81 -8.73
N VAL A 45 0.44 -10.43 -7.96
CA VAL A 45 0.27 -9.10 -7.38
C VAL A 45 1.34 -8.83 -6.33
N VAL A 46 1.54 -9.76 -5.38
CA VAL A 46 2.58 -9.68 -4.34
C VAL A 46 3.95 -9.47 -4.97
N LYS A 47 4.32 -10.28 -5.98
CA LYS A 47 5.62 -10.14 -6.65
C LYS A 47 5.82 -8.77 -7.31
N ARG A 48 4.76 -8.17 -7.88
CA ARG A 48 4.83 -6.80 -8.44
C ARG A 48 5.00 -5.76 -7.35
N LEU A 49 4.26 -5.87 -6.26
CA LEU A 49 4.33 -4.94 -5.13
C LEU A 49 5.67 -5.01 -4.40
N VAL A 50 6.26 -6.21 -4.25
CA VAL A 50 7.62 -6.40 -3.74
C VAL A 50 8.66 -5.74 -4.65
N ARG A 51 8.55 -5.91 -5.97
CA ARG A 51 9.45 -5.26 -6.95
C ARG A 51 9.36 -3.73 -6.95
N LYS A 52 8.22 -3.19 -6.52
CA LYS A 52 7.99 -1.75 -6.33
C LYS A 52 8.37 -1.29 -4.91
N GLU A 53 8.96 -2.17 -4.09
CA GLU A 53 9.37 -1.89 -2.70
C GLU A 53 8.21 -1.43 -1.79
N ILE A 54 6.98 -1.83 -2.14
CA ILE A 54 5.76 -1.53 -1.36
C ILE A 54 5.56 -2.58 -0.29
N LEU A 55 5.78 -3.86 -0.62
CA LEU A 55 5.63 -4.98 0.30
C LEU A 55 6.98 -5.63 0.58
N ASN A 56 7.15 -6.07 1.82
CA ASN A 56 8.27 -6.90 2.23
C ASN A 56 8.05 -8.35 1.73
N PRO A 57 9.03 -8.95 1.03
CA PRO A 57 8.94 -10.32 0.51
C PRO A 57 8.75 -11.40 1.57
N GLU A 58 9.18 -11.16 2.81
CA GLU A 58 9.18 -12.18 3.87
C GLU A 58 7.90 -12.15 4.71
N ALA A 59 7.34 -10.95 4.91
CA ALA A 59 6.22 -10.75 5.83
C ALA A 59 4.88 -10.50 5.12
N ASN A 60 4.86 -10.37 3.78
CA ASN A 60 3.71 -9.83 3.03
C ASN A 60 3.13 -8.54 3.64
N ALA A 61 3.95 -7.81 4.38
CA ALA A 61 3.58 -6.59 5.09
C ALA A 61 4.11 -5.38 4.32
N PHE A 62 3.56 -4.20 4.58
CA PHE A 62 4.07 -2.97 4.00
C PHE A 62 5.54 -2.76 4.41
N GLN A 63 6.41 -2.59 3.43
CA GLN A 63 7.82 -2.29 3.66
C GLN A 63 8.00 -0.88 4.24
N VAL A 64 7.15 0.05 3.80
CA VAL A 64 7.16 1.45 4.24
C VAL A 64 5.89 1.74 5.06
N PRO A 65 5.99 1.95 6.39
CA PRO A 65 4.83 2.22 7.25
C PRO A 65 4.00 3.44 6.82
N LEU A 66 4.61 4.43 6.17
CA LEU A 66 3.90 5.60 5.64
C LEU A 66 2.98 5.24 4.47
N VAL A 67 3.34 4.25 3.65
CA VAL A 67 2.47 3.76 2.57
C VAL A 67 1.25 3.07 3.18
N GLN A 68 1.44 2.28 4.25
CA GLN A 68 0.33 1.67 4.98
C GLN A 68 -0.65 2.75 5.48
N LYS A 69 -0.13 3.75 6.22
CA LYS A 69 -0.94 4.87 6.74
C LYS A 69 -1.66 5.63 5.63
N PHE A 70 -1.03 5.84 4.49
CA PHE A 70 -1.65 6.49 3.34
C PHE A 70 -2.83 5.67 2.80
N VAL A 71 -2.69 4.34 2.68
CA VAL A 71 -3.79 3.47 2.24
C VAL A 71 -4.91 3.42 3.28
N GLU A 72 -4.58 3.41 4.57
CA GLU A 72 -5.55 3.51 5.68
C GLU A 72 -6.37 4.81 5.58
N LEU A 73 -5.71 5.97 5.42
CA LEU A 73 -6.38 7.26 5.25
C LEU A 73 -7.30 7.28 4.01
N LEU A 74 -6.84 6.73 2.88
CA LEU A 74 -7.67 6.63 1.68
C LEU A 74 -8.93 5.78 1.87
N LEU A 75 -8.89 4.79 2.78
CA LEU A 75 -10.05 3.97 3.11
C LEU A 75 -11.00 4.64 4.10
N GLU A 76 -10.49 5.51 4.97
CA GLU A 76 -11.32 6.31 5.88
C GLU A 76 -12.05 7.45 5.15
N GLU A 77 -11.49 7.95 4.05
CA GLU A 77 -12.09 9.01 3.20
C GLU A 77 -13.08 8.48 2.12
N GLU A 78 -13.23 7.16 1.96
CA GLU A 78 -14.10 6.49 0.96
C GLU A 78 -15.44 6.02 1.56
#